data_AF-A0A2L2YW30-F1
#
_entry.id   AF-A0A2L2YW30-F1
#
_cell.length_a   1.000
_cell.length_b   1.000
_cell.length_c   1.000
_cell.angle_alpha   90.00
_cell.angle_beta   90.00
_cell.angle_gamma   90.00
#
_symmetry.space_group_name_H-M   'P 1'
#
loop_
_entity.id
_entity.type
_entity.pdbx_description
1 polymer ?
#
loop_
_entity_poly.entity_id
_entity_poly.type
_entity_poly.pdbx_seq_one_letter_code
_entity_poly.pdbx_strand_id
1 'polypeptide(L)'
;MSVCNERTLELMKLISKTKHCKSLLKKCSKSEIKTLCECVLNVLCGNIPLTKSQKNKLAPHKESLRKLSKKKLSLYKKKKILVQKGEGFLSFLLPAAISVISSLIHGVQ
;
A
#
# COMPACT_ATOMS: atom_id res chain seq x y z
N MET A 1 -17.30 -0.32 3.21
CA MET A 1 -16.16 0.62 3.12
C MET A 1 -15.13 0.15 4.14
N SER A 2 -13.88 -0.11 3.72
CA SER A 2 -12.84 -0.56 4.66
C SER A 2 -12.46 0.67 5.48
N VAL A 3 -12.81 0.69 6.77
CA VAL A 3 -12.53 1.82 7.66
C VAL A 3 -11.01 1.94 7.80
N CYS A 4 -10.42 2.96 7.18
CA CYS A 4 -9.02 3.31 7.42
C CYS A 4 -8.93 3.86 8.84
N ASN A 5 -8.62 2.99 9.80
CA ASN A 5 -8.46 3.35 11.21
C ASN A 5 -7.05 3.90 11.46
N GLU A 6 -6.86 4.69 12.52
CA GLU A 6 -5.56 5.23 12.94
C GLU A 6 -4.49 4.14 13.09
N ARG A 7 -4.86 2.97 13.65
CA ARG A 7 -3.96 1.80 13.76
C ARG A 7 -3.43 1.32 12.42
N THR A 8 -4.24 1.37 11.37
CA THR A 8 -3.82 0.96 10.02
C THR A 8 -2.88 1.99 9.40
N LEU A 9 -3.10 3.28 9.68
CA LEU A 9 -2.20 4.36 9.27
C LEU A 9 -0.83 4.24 9.96
N GLU A 10 -0.83 3.94 11.25
CA GLU A 10 0.39 3.71 12.03
C GLU A 10 1.19 2.51 11.50
N LEU A 11 0.52 1.39 11.23
CA LEU A 11 1.14 0.24 10.58
C LEU A 11 1.74 0.61 9.22
N MET A 12 1.04 1.37 8.38
CA MET A 12 1.58 1.81 7.09
C MET A 12 2.82 2.69 7.25
N LYS A 13 2.83 3.59 8.23
CA LYS A 13 4.02 4.41 8.57
C LYS A 13 5.19 3.51 8.96
N LEU A 14 4.97 2.49 9.80
CA LEU A 14 6.00 1.53 10.19
C LEU A 14 6.53 0.75 8.97
N ILE A 15 5.63 0.24 8.13
CA ILE A 15 5.96 -0.49 6.90
C ILE A 15 6.77 0.37 5.93
N SER A 16 6.46 1.68 5.80
CA SER A 16 7.19 2.58 4.90
C SER A 16 8.62 2.88 5.34
N LYS A 17 8.90 2.80 6.66
CA LYS A 17 10.18 3.18 7.26
C LYS A 17 11.10 1.98 7.51
N THR A 18 10.52 0.79 7.74
CA THR A 18 11.32 -0.37 8.14
C THR A 18 11.99 -1.06 6.96
N LYS A 19 13.24 -1.49 7.18
CA LYS A 19 13.94 -2.42 6.28
C LYS A 19 13.43 -3.87 6.43
N HIS A 20 12.70 -4.18 7.51
CA HIS A 20 12.14 -5.51 7.80
C HIS A 20 10.63 -5.59 7.49
N CYS A 21 10.20 -5.01 6.37
CA CYS A 21 8.80 -4.92 6.01
C CYS A 21 8.17 -6.32 5.84
N LYS A 22 8.95 -7.32 5.42
CA LYS A 22 8.49 -8.71 5.28
C LYS A 22 7.93 -9.33 6.56
N SER A 23 8.53 -9.08 7.72
CA SER A 23 8.07 -9.67 8.99
C SER A 23 6.76 -9.03 9.47
N LEU A 24 6.62 -7.72 9.29
CA LEU A 24 5.37 -6.99 9.57
C LEU A 24 4.24 -7.46 8.65
N LEU A 25 4.50 -7.60 7.35
CA LEU A 25 3.51 -8.06 6.38
C LEU A 25 3.04 -9.49 6.65
N LYS A 26 3.88 -10.36 7.23
CA LYS A 26 3.46 -11.70 7.68
C LYS A 26 2.46 -11.63 8.82
N LYS A 27 2.62 -10.70 9.75
CA LYS A 27 1.74 -10.50 10.91
C LYS A 27 0.45 -9.73 10.59
N CYS A 28 0.41 -9.02 9.47
CA CYS A 28 -0.78 -8.29 9.04
C CYS A 28 -2.03 -9.18 8.94
N SER A 29 -3.12 -8.70 9.53
CA SER A 29 -4.48 -9.19 9.44
C SER A 29 -5.06 -9.03 8.03
N LYS A 30 -6.20 -9.66 7.78
CA LYS A 30 -6.88 -9.62 6.47
C LYS A 30 -7.30 -8.20 6.08
N SER A 31 -7.75 -7.40 7.04
CA SER A 31 -8.17 -6.00 6.83
C SER A 31 -6.99 -5.13 6.42
N GLU A 32 -5.87 -5.21 7.13
CA GLU A 32 -4.66 -4.43 6.82
C GLU A 32 -4.12 -4.75 5.42
N ILE A 33 -4.08 -6.03 5.05
CA ILE A 33 -3.68 -6.46 3.70
C ILE A 33 -4.64 -5.89 2.64
N LYS A 34 -5.94 -5.85 2.93
CA LYS A 34 -6.93 -5.28 2.02
C LYS A 34 -6.70 -3.78 1.84
N THR A 35 -6.47 -3.05 2.93
CA THR A 35 -6.16 -1.61 2.87
C THR A 35 -4.91 -1.32 2.05
N LEU A 36 -3.84 -2.12 2.21
CA LEU A 36 -2.64 -1.99 1.38
C LEU A 36 -2.96 -2.20 -0.12
N CYS A 37 -3.82 -3.18 -0.43
CA CYS A 37 -4.25 -3.42 -1.81
C CYS A 37 -5.14 -2.30 -2.36
N GLU A 38 -5.97 -1.68 -1.52
CA GLU A 38 -6.77 -0.51 -1.88
C GLU A 38 -5.87 0.71 -2.13
N CYS A 39 -4.81 0.92 -1.36
CA CYS A 39 -3.80 1.95 -1.63
C CYS A 39 -3.14 1.74 -3.01
N VAL A 40 -2.75 0.50 -3.30
CA VAL A 40 -2.18 0.15 -4.62
C VAL A 40 -3.18 0.41 -5.75
N LEU A 41 -4.45 0.05 -5.56
CA LEU A 41 -5.49 0.31 -6.54
C LEU A 41 -5.68 1.81 -6.80
N ASN A 42 -5.78 2.61 -5.74
CA ASN A 42 -5.94 4.06 -5.85
C ASN A 42 -4.76 4.74 -6.54
N VAL A 43 -3.54 4.25 -6.31
CA VAL A 43 -2.35 4.70 -7.04
C VAL A 43 -2.45 4.37 -8.53
N LEU A 44 -2.88 3.16 -8.88
CA LEU A 44 -3.04 2.76 -10.29
C LEU A 44 -4.18 3.51 -11.00
N CYS A 45 -5.24 3.84 -10.27
CA CYS A 45 -6.34 4.65 -10.79
C CYS A 45 -6.01 6.15 -10.87
N GLY A 46 -4.87 6.59 -10.33
CA GLY A 46 -4.47 7.99 -10.33
C GLY A 46 -5.13 8.85 -9.24
N ASN A 47 -5.87 8.24 -8.32
CA ASN A 47 -6.51 8.93 -7.19
C ASN A 47 -5.49 9.40 -6.14
N ILE A 48 -4.32 8.73 -6.07
CA ILE A 48 -3.19 9.18 -5.26
C ILE A 48 -2.14 9.77 -6.20
N PRO A 49 -1.89 11.09 -6.13
CA PRO A 49 -0.90 11.72 -6.98
C PRO A 49 0.50 11.19 -6.64
N LEU A 50 1.26 10.85 -7.68
CA LEU A 50 2.65 10.43 -7.58
C LEU A 50 3.55 11.37 -8.36
N THR A 51 4.68 11.72 -7.77
CA THR A 51 5.76 12.43 -8.46
C THR A 51 6.35 11.59 -9.59
N LYS A 52 6.99 12.24 -10.57
CA LYS A 52 7.70 11.55 -11.67
C LYS A 52 8.74 10.55 -11.14
N SER A 53 9.48 10.93 -10.08
CA SER A 53 10.46 10.06 -9.42
C SER A 53 9.81 8.81 -8.80
N GLN A 54 8.69 8.96 -8.08
CA GLN A 54 7.95 7.82 -7.53
C GLN A 54 7.40 6.92 -8.63
N LYS A 55 6.82 7.48 -9.70
CA LYS A 55 6.34 6.71 -10.85
C LYS A 55 7.46 5.89 -11.49
N ASN A 56 8.64 6.48 -11.69
CA ASN A 56 9.80 5.78 -12.23
C ASN A 56 10.25 4.62 -11.33
N LYS A 57 10.24 4.80 -10.00
CA LYS A 57 10.58 3.75 -9.03
C LYS A 57 9.52 2.63 -8.95
N LEU A 58 8.26 2.95 -9.25
CA LEU A 58 7.16 1.97 -9.26
C LEU A 58 7.02 1.23 -10.60
N ALA A 59 7.53 1.80 -11.69
CA ALA A 59 7.44 1.21 -13.03
C ALA A 59 8.00 -0.24 -13.14
N PRO A 60 9.15 -0.58 -12.53
CA PRO A 60 9.64 -1.96 -12.50
C PRO A 60 8.69 -2.95 -11.79
N HIS A 61 7.85 -2.44 -10.89
CA HIS A 61 6.93 -3.24 -10.09
C HIS A 61 5.50 -3.29 -10.67
N LYS A 62 5.26 -2.71 -11.86
CA LYS A 62 3.93 -2.57 -12.49
C LYS A 62 3.10 -3.84 -12.51
N GLU A 63 3.71 -4.98 -12.82
CA GLU A 63 3.03 -6.27 -12.88
C GLU A 63 2.58 -6.77 -11.50
N SER A 64 3.38 -6.50 -10.47
CA SER A 64 3.02 -6.84 -9.10
C SER A 64 1.88 -5.94 -8.61
N LEU A 65 1.95 -4.64 -8.90
CA LEU A 65 0.89 -3.68 -8.57
C LEU A 65 -0.44 -4.05 -9.26
N ARG A 66 -0.41 -4.35 -10.56
CA ARG A 66 -1.58 -4.83 -11.33
C ARG A 66 -2.16 -6.14 -10.78
N LYS A 67 -1.33 -7.05 -10.28
CA LYS A 67 -1.81 -8.29 -9.62
C LYS A 67 -2.50 -8.00 -8.29
N LEU A 68 -1.99 -7.06 -7.51
CA LEU A 68 -2.58 -6.67 -6.22
C LEU A 68 -3.93 -5.96 -6.38
N SER A 69 -4.13 -5.21 -7.47
CA SER A 69 -5.41 -4.53 -7.76
C SER A 69 -6.51 -5.46 -8.29
N LYS A 70 -6.17 -6.63 -8.85
CA LYS A 70 -7.17 -7.59 -9.38
C LYS A 70 -8.09 -8.11 -8.27
N LYS A 71 -9.41 -7.98 -8.47
CA LYS A 71 -10.44 -8.54 -7.58
C LYS A 71 -10.43 -10.08 -7.54
N LYS A 72 -10.14 -10.73 -8.67
CA LYS A 72 -10.09 -12.20 -8.82
C LYS A 72 -8.96 -12.87 -8.02
N LEU A 73 -7.95 -12.12 -7.57
CA LEU A 73 -6.84 -12.69 -6.83
C LEU A 73 -7.19 -12.81 -5.34
N SER A 74 -7.05 -14.01 -4.76
CA SER A 74 -7.34 -14.22 -3.34
C SER A 74 -6.43 -13.40 -2.42
N LEU A 75 -6.93 -13.04 -1.24
CA LEU A 75 -6.15 -12.29 -0.23
C LEU A 75 -4.87 -13.02 0.16
N TYR A 76 -4.87 -14.35 0.20
CA TYR A 76 -3.68 -15.15 0.46
C TYR A 76 -2.59 -14.92 -0.61
N LYS A 77 -2.95 -14.95 -1.89
CA LYS A 77 -2.03 -14.68 -3.00
C LYS A 77 -1.54 -13.23 -2.98
N LYS A 78 -2.42 -12.27 -2.65
CA LYS A 78 -2.03 -10.85 -2.47
C LYS A 78 -1.03 -10.68 -1.33
N LYS A 79 -1.29 -11.30 -0.17
CA LYS A 79 -0.37 -11.32 0.98
C LYS A 79 0.98 -11.91 0.60
N LYS A 80 1.01 -13.02 -0.16
CA LYS A 80 2.26 -13.61 -0.66
C LYS A 80 3.06 -12.63 -1.52
N ILE A 81 2.41 -11.91 -2.45
CA ILE A 81 3.07 -10.89 -3.28
C ILE A 81 3.63 -9.76 -2.41
N LEU A 82 2.84 -9.23 -1.46
CA LEU A 82 3.28 -8.18 -0.55
C LEU A 82 4.49 -8.64 0.27
N VAL A 83 4.45 -9.83 0.86
CA VAL A 83 5.56 -10.37 1.67
C VAL A 83 6.82 -10.61 0.83
N GLN A 84 6.70 -10.99 -0.44
CA GLN A 84 7.84 -11.30 -1.30
C GLN A 84 8.47 -10.08 -1.98
N LYS A 85 7.65 -9.08 -2.33
CA LYS A 85 8.06 -7.97 -3.20
C LYS A 85 7.77 -6.59 -2.61
N GLY A 86 7.07 -6.52 -1.49
CA GLY A 86 6.57 -5.30 -0.88
C GLY A 86 7.67 -4.33 -0.47
N GLU A 87 8.83 -4.83 0.00
CA GLU A 87 9.99 -3.99 0.36
C GLU A 87 10.42 -3.04 -0.77
N GLY A 88 10.30 -3.49 -2.03
CA GLY A 88 10.67 -2.68 -3.19
C GLY A 88 9.72 -1.53 -3.48
N PHE A 89 8.41 -1.78 -3.50
CA PHE A 89 7.44 -0.78 -3.97
C PHE A 89 6.66 -0.07 -2.84
N LEU A 90 6.49 -0.69 -1.66
CA LEU A 90 5.72 -0.09 -0.57
C LEU A 90 6.43 1.13 0.03
N SER A 91 7.76 1.13 0.08
CA SER A 91 8.57 2.25 0.55
C SER A 91 8.34 3.53 -0.27
N PHE A 92 8.04 3.42 -1.56
CA PHE A 92 7.75 4.56 -2.44
C PHE A 92 6.27 4.88 -2.54
N LEU A 93 5.41 3.86 -2.42
CA LEU A 93 3.96 3.98 -2.56
C LEU A 93 3.29 4.51 -1.29
N LEU A 94 3.68 3.99 -0.14
CA LEU A 94 3.02 4.29 1.14
C LEU A 94 3.15 5.74 1.57
N PRO A 95 4.29 6.45 1.40
CA PRO A 95 4.35 7.86 1.78
C PRO A 95 3.27 8.72 1.09
N ALA A 96 3.04 8.49 -0.21
CA ALA A 96 1.99 9.21 -0.95
C ALA A 96 0.59 8.80 -0.47
N ALA A 97 0.35 7.51 -0.25
CA ALA A 97 -0.94 7.01 0.25
C ALA A 97 -1.23 7.52 1.67
N ILE A 98 -0.25 7.50 2.57
CA ILE A 98 -0.33 7.99 3.95
C ILE A 98 -0.68 9.47 3.95
N SER A 99 -0.05 10.29 3.10
CA SER A 99 -0.36 11.71 3.00
C SER A 99 -1.82 11.95 2.66
N VAL A 100 -2.32 11.31 1.60
CA VAL A 100 -3.73 11.45 1.16
C VAL A 100 -4.69 10.94 2.23
N ILE A 101 -4.44 9.75 2.79
CA ILE A 101 -5.30 9.16 3.83
C ILE A 101 -5.29 10.02 5.08
N SER A 102 -4.14 10.56 5.48
CA SER A 102 -4.03 11.45 6.64
C SER A 102 -4.84 12.73 6.44
N SER A 103 -4.76 13.36 5.26
CA SER A 103 -5.58 14.53 4.94
C SER A 103 -7.08 14.23 4.92
N LEU A 104 -7.47 13.04 4.44
CA LEU A 104 -8.88 12.61 4.45
C LEU A 104 -9.42 12.34 5.86
N ILE A 105 -8.59 11.77 6.74
CA ILE A 105 -8.98 11.47 8.13
C ILE A 105 -9.05 12.75 8.97
N HIS A 106 -8.07 13.64 8.84
CA HIS A 106 -8.02 14.87 9.66
C HIS A 106 -8.92 15.98 9.11
N GLY A 107 -9.59 15.74 7.99
CA GLY A 107 -10.40 16.74 7.32
C GLY A 107 -9.52 17.80 6.66
N VAL A 108 -9.91 18.16 5.44
CA VAL A 108 -9.54 19.44 4.84
C VAL A 108 -9.81 20.55 5.88
N GLN A 109 -8.77 21.26 6.32
CA GLN A 109 -8.90 22.67 6.70
C GLN A 109 -8.71 23.51 5.44
#